data_AF-A0A2M8QEV1-F1
#
_entry.id   AF-A0A2M8QEV1-F1
#
_cell.length_a   1.000
_cell.length_b   1.000
_cell.length_c   1.000
_cell.angle_alpha   90.00
_cell.angle_beta   90.00
_cell.angle_gamma   90.00
#
_symmetry.space_group_name_H-M   'P 1'
#
loop_
_entity.id
_entity.type
_entity.pdbx_description
1 polymer ?
#
loop_
_entity_poly.entity_id
_entity_poly.type
_entity_poly.pdbx_seq_one_letter_code
_entity_poly.pdbx_strand_id
1 'polypeptide(L)'
;MPDTVQHLADVLDAHKPVDNTAKFEYLLEVRERAWAIIRAGLRLREDHACADVRAIRDLQGNVAGEMTTFTGDGSPVDWIVRSWIGKPETGFTNIHLTCWLDPSVDVPHLGFALGTAPDVFCYCDFLPRVEACTDYDYCERYLQPMNEAWIALRRDPRYKTFNPVHLYTRSTLSPIAICGL
;
A
#
# COMPACT_ATOMS: atom_id res chain seq x y z
N MET A 1 15.71 -15.10 10.58
CA MET A 1 14.23 -15.29 10.63
C MET A 1 13.85 -16.11 9.41
N PRO A 2 12.85 -17.00 9.45
CA PRO A 2 12.45 -17.73 8.24
C PRO A 2 11.75 -16.75 7.30
N ASP A 3 12.45 -16.35 6.23
CA ASP A 3 11.83 -15.66 5.10
C ASP A 3 10.82 -16.60 4.44
N THR A 4 9.60 -16.11 4.17
CA THR A 4 8.58 -16.87 3.44
C THR A 4 8.52 -16.44 1.99
N VAL A 5 8.33 -17.43 1.11
CA VAL A 5 8.06 -17.27 -0.33
C VAL A 5 6.68 -17.83 -0.71
N GLN A 6 5.84 -18.13 0.28
CA GLN A 6 4.50 -18.67 0.05
C GLN A 6 3.62 -17.62 -0.65
N HIS A 7 2.82 -18.05 -1.62
CA HIS A 7 1.80 -17.17 -2.18
C HIS A 7 0.75 -16.88 -1.11
N LEU A 8 0.23 -15.66 -1.10
CA LEU A 8 -0.88 -15.29 -0.22
C LEU A 8 -2.10 -16.20 -0.42
N ALA A 9 -2.32 -16.69 -1.64
CA ALA A 9 -3.35 -17.68 -1.95
C ALA A 9 -3.12 -19.01 -1.21
N ASP A 10 -1.89 -19.54 -1.21
CA ASP A 10 -1.55 -20.77 -0.48
C ASP A 10 -1.77 -20.60 1.03
N VAL A 11 -1.44 -19.41 1.55
CA VAL A 11 -1.66 -19.05 2.95
C VAL A 11 -3.16 -19.01 3.27
N LEU A 12 -3.99 -18.43 2.40
CA LEU A 12 -5.44 -18.41 2.56
C LEU A 12 -6.05 -19.81 2.52
N ASP A 13 -5.64 -20.64 1.56
CA ASP A 13 -6.19 -21.98 1.37
C ASP A 13 -5.79 -22.94 2.50
N ALA A 14 -4.63 -22.72 3.11
CA ALA A 14 -4.11 -23.56 4.19
C ALA A 14 -4.75 -23.27 5.57
N HIS A 15 -5.44 -22.14 5.74
CA HIS A 15 -5.97 -21.70 7.04
C HIS A 15 -7.49 -21.67 7.05
N LYS A 16 -8.07 -21.98 8.22
CA LYS A 16 -9.50 -21.73 8.44
C LYS A 16 -9.76 -20.22 8.45
N PRO A 17 -10.95 -19.77 8.05
CA PRO A 17 -11.34 -18.37 8.20
C PRO A 17 -11.10 -17.87 9.63
N VAL A 18 -10.46 -16.72 9.76
CA VAL A 18 -10.18 -16.04 11.04
C VAL A 18 -10.81 -14.66 10.98
N ASP A 19 -11.51 -14.26 12.04
CA ASP A 19 -12.01 -12.90 12.14
C ASP A 19 -10.85 -11.92 12.38
N ASN A 20 -10.63 -11.04 11.41
CA ASN A 20 -9.59 -10.02 11.40
C ASN A 20 -10.16 -8.60 11.49
N THR A 21 -11.41 -8.42 11.92
CA THR A 21 -12.09 -7.11 11.97
C THR A 21 -11.28 -6.03 12.68
N ALA A 22 -10.77 -6.32 13.89
CA ALA A 22 -9.97 -5.34 14.63
C ALA A 22 -8.65 -4.96 13.91
N LYS A 23 -8.00 -5.92 13.24
CA LYS A 23 -6.79 -5.63 12.45
C LYS A 23 -7.12 -4.80 11.22
N PHE A 24 -8.22 -5.12 10.54
CA PHE A 24 -8.71 -4.38 9.39
C PHE A 24 -9.01 -2.92 9.74
N GLU A 25 -9.74 -2.67 10.84
CA GLU A 25 -10.02 -1.31 11.33
C GLU A 25 -8.74 -0.52 11.63
N TYR A 26 -7.76 -1.16 12.29
CA TYR A 26 -6.46 -0.54 12.54
C TYR A 26 -5.74 -0.17 11.24
N LEU A 27 -5.68 -1.08 10.26
CA LEU A 27 -5.02 -0.81 8.97
C LEU A 27 -5.75 0.25 8.15
N LEU A 28 -7.09 0.32 8.24
CA LEU A 28 -7.86 1.42 7.69
C LEU A 28 -7.45 2.75 8.31
N GLU A 29 -7.34 2.82 9.64
CA GLU A 29 -6.89 4.03 10.33
C GLU A 29 -5.49 4.46 9.89
N VAL A 30 -4.55 3.52 9.76
CA VAL A 30 -3.20 3.78 9.24
C VAL A 30 -3.27 4.41 7.85
N ARG A 31 -4.10 3.86 6.94
CA ARG A 31 -4.31 4.42 5.61
C ARG A 31 -4.98 5.80 5.65
N GLU A 32 -5.92 6.03 6.56
CA GLU A 32 -6.57 7.34 6.73
C GLU A 32 -5.63 8.42 7.24
N ARG A 33 -4.68 8.07 8.12
CA ARG A 33 -3.65 8.99 8.57
C ARG A 33 -2.73 9.41 7.41
N ALA A 34 -2.32 8.46 6.57
CA ALA A 34 -1.54 8.77 5.37
C ALA A 34 -2.35 9.65 4.40
N TRP A 35 -3.63 9.32 4.19
CA TRP A 35 -4.53 10.12 3.36
C TRP A 35 -4.70 11.57 3.88
N ALA A 36 -4.82 11.75 5.19
CA ALA A 36 -4.92 13.08 5.78
C ALA A 36 -3.69 13.95 5.49
N ILE A 37 -2.49 13.36 5.54
CA ILE A 37 -1.23 14.05 5.18
C ILE A 37 -1.27 14.50 3.72
N ILE A 38 -1.66 13.60 2.80
CA ILE A 38 -1.74 13.89 1.37
C ILE A 38 -2.73 15.04 1.10
N ARG A 39 -3.96 14.95 1.63
CA ARG A 39 -4.98 15.99 1.41
C ARG A 39 -4.60 17.35 2.01
N ALA A 40 -3.84 17.36 3.10
CA ALA A 40 -3.38 18.61 3.72
C ALA A 40 -2.26 19.26 2.89
N GLY A 41 -1.44 18.46 2.21
CA GLY A 41 -0.29 18.93 1.44
C GLY A 41 -0.58 19.25 -0.04
N LEU A 42 -1.65 18.69 -0.62
CA LEU A 42 -1.91 18.75 -2.05
C LEU A 42 -3.31 19.27 -2.36
N ARG A 43 -3.42 20.08 -3.42
CA ARG A 43 -4.70 20.45 -4.02
C ARG A 43 -5.19 19.31 -4.91
N LEU A 44 -6.34 18.76 -4.57
CA LEU A 44 -6.92 17.58 -5.21
C LEU A 44 -8.39 17.83 -5.54
N ARG A 45 -8.85 17.20 -6.61
CA ARG A 45 -10.28 17.09 -6.96
C ARG A 45 -10.67 15.63 -7.03
N GLU A 46 -11.83 15.28 -6.48
CA GLU A 46 -12.39 13.93 -6.64
C GLU A 46 -12.64 13.65 -8.13
N ASP A 47 -12.19 12.48 -8.58
CA ASP A 47 -12.44 11.98 -9.92
C ASP A 47 -13.65 11.03 -9.87
N HIS A 48 -14.70 11.40 -10.58
CA HIS A 48 -15.97 10.68 -10.61
C HIS A 48 -16.07 9.69 -11.78
N ALA A 49 -15.00 9.47 -12.56
CA ALA A 49 -15.00 8.49 -13.65
C ALA A 49 -15.30 7.06 -13.17
N CYS A 50 -14.99 6.74 -11.90
CA CYS A 50 -15.24 5.45 -11.25
C CYS A 50 -16.33 5.53 -10.17
N ALA A 51 -17.32 6.42 -10.32
CA ALA A 51 -18.37 6.60 -9.32
C ALA A 51 -19.27 5.36 -9.12
N ASP A 52 -19.36 4.50 -10.13
CA ASP A 52 -20.11 3.23 -10.12
C ASP A 52 -19.50 2.19 -9.17
N VAL A 53 -18.19 2.25 -8.93
CA VAL A 53 -17.46 1.35 -8.02
C VAL A 53 -17.11 2.01 -6.68
N ARG A 54 -17.79 3.12 -6.33
CA ARG A 54 -17.62 3.78 -5.03
C ARG A 54 -17.95 2.86 -3.87
N ALA A 55 -18.99 2.03 -4.03
CA ALA A 55 -19.34 0.97 -3.11
C ALA A 55 -19.43 -0.35 -3.89
N ILE A 56 -18.51 -1.26 -3.60
CA ILE A 56 -18.46 -2.59 -4.20
C ILE A 56 -19.29 -3.51 -3.32
N ARG A 57 -20.28 -4.18 -3.93
CA ARG A 57 -21.18 -5.10 -3.22
C ARG A 57 -20.84 -6.55 -3.54
N ASP A 58 -20.98 -7.42 -2.54
CA ASP A 58 -20.91 -8.86 -2.75
C ASP A 58 -22.19 -9.42 -3.40
N LEU A 59 -22.21 -10.72 -3.67
CA LEU A 59 -23.35 -11.41 -4.26
C LEU A 59 -24.62 -11.37 -3.39
N GLN A 60 -24.50 -11.01 -2.11
CA GLN A 60 -25.60 -10.84 -1.16
C GLN A 60 -26.04 -9.37 -1.03
N GLY A 61 -25.36 -8.45 -1.72
CA GLY A 61 -25.65 -7.02 -1.68
C GLY A 61 -24.98 -6.25 -0.53
N ASN A 62 -24.16 -6.91 0.30
CA ASN A 62 -23.43 -6.25 1.38
C ASN A 62 -22.22 -5.49 0.82
N VAL A 63 -21.84 -4.39 1.46
CA VAL A 63 -20.60 -3.67 1.07
C VAL A 63 -19.40 -4.55 1.40
N ALA A 64 -18.62 -4.88 0.38
CA ALA A 64 -17.41 -5.70 0.49
C ALA A 64 -16.17 -4.95 -0.01
N GLY A 65 -16.31 -3.67 -0.29
CA GLY A 65 -15.21 -2.80 -0.69
C GLY A 65 -15.70 -1.41 -1.09
N GLU A 66 -14.76 -0.50 -1.20
CA GLU A 66 -14.99 0.87 -1.64
C GLU A 66 -13.78 1.36 -2.42
N MET A 67 -14.02 2.24 -3.38
CA MET A 67 -12.96 2.93 -4.09
C MET A 67 -13.33 4.41 -4.28
N THR A 68 -12.36 5.29 -4.04
CA THR A 68 -12.50 6.71 -4.37
C THR A 68 -11.21 7.18 -5.00
N THR A 69 -11.34 7.94 -6.07
CA THR A 69 -10.25 8.39 -6.92
C THR A 69 -10.13 9.90 -6.91
N PHE A 70 -8.91 10.41 -7.06
CA PHE A 70 -8.63 11.84 -7.09
C PHE A 70 -7.60 12.17 -8.16
N THR A 71 -7.67 13.37 -8.70
CA THR A 71 -6.69 13.96 -9.62
C THR A 71 -6.15 15.26 -9.03
N GLY A 72 -5.00 15.72 -9.51
CA GLY A 72 -4.44 17.00 -9.11
C GLY A 72 -5.29 18.19 -9.55
N ASP A 73 -5.45 19.17 -8.66
CA ASP A 73 -6.02 20.49 -8.99
C ASP A 73 -4.92 21.55 -8.93
N GLY A 74 -4.15 21.64 -10.03
CA GLY A 74 -2.93 22.43 -10.08
C GLY A 74 -1.84 21.92 -9.10
N SER A 75 -1.82 20.62 -8.85
CA SER A 75 -0.74 19.88 -8.17
C SER A 75 -0.23 18.80 -9.13
N PRO A 76 1.00 18.26 -8.95
CA PRO A 76 1.59 17.31 -9.89
C PRO A 76 1.02 15.88 -9.77
N VAL A 77 -0.17 15.74 -9.18
CA VAL A 77 -0.84 14.44 -9.00
C VAL A 77 -1.55 14.09 -10.29
N ASP A 78 -1.13 13.00 -10.91
CA ASP A 78 -1.83 12.40 -12.03
C ASP A 78 -3.09 11.69 -11.50
N TRP A 79 -2.92 10.72 -10.61
CA TRP A 79 -4.04 9.95 -10.07
C TRP A 79 -3.77 9.38 -8.68
N ILE A 80 -4.78 9.41 -7.82
CA ILE A 80 -4.78 8.76 -6.51
C ILE A 80 -5.91 7.75 -6.47
N VAL A 81 -5.61 6.55 -5.97
CA VAL A 81 -6.60 5.53 -5.66
C VAL A 81 -6.59 5.27 -4.16
N ARG A 82 -7.73 5.51 -3.50
CA ARG A 82 -7.99 5.18 -2.09
C ARG A 82 -9.07 4.10 -2.06
N SER A 83 -8.72 2.88 -1.67
CA SER A 83 -9.66 1.76 -1.72
C SER A 83 -9.47 0.74 -0.62
N TRP A 84 -10.48 -0.11 -0.48
CA TRP A 84 -10.36 -1.38 0.23
C TRP A 84 -11.33 -2.40 -0.37
N ILE A 85 -11.02 -3.68 -0.21
CA ILE A 85 -11.90 -4.79 -0.57
C ILE A 85 -11.64 -5.97 0.36
N GLY A 86 -12.67 -6.75 0.66
CA GLY A 86 -12.55 -7.99 1.42
C GLY A 86 -13.68 -8.20 2.42
N LYS A 87 -13.53 -9.27 3.20
CA LYS A 87 -14.47 -9.69 4.24
C LYS A 87 -13.68 -9.96 5.51
N PRO A 88 -13.48 -8.95 6.38
CA PRO A 88 -12.65 -9.09 7.57
C PRO A 88 -13.08 -10.23 8.48
N GLU A 89 -14.37 -10.55 8.53
CA GLU A 89 -14.96 -11.63 9.33
C GLU A 89 -14.49 -13.02 8.87
N THR A 90 -14.01 -13.12 7.62
CA THR A 90 -13.47 -14.35 7.03
C THR A 90 -11.96 -14.30 6.77
N GLY A 91 -11.31 -13.20 7.12
CA GLY A 91 -9.85 -13.11 7.27
C GLY A 91 -9.10 -12.38 6.17
N PHE A 92 -9.63 -12.30 4.95
CA PHE A 92 -8.98 -11.60 3.85
C PHE A 92 -9.47 -10.17 3.69
N THR A 93 -8.55 -9.22 3.75
CA THR A 93 -8.78 -7.82 3.38
C THR A 93 -7.58 -7.26 2.65
N ASN A 94 -7.84 -6.30 1.76
CA ASN A 94 -6.82 -5.60 0.99
C ASN A 94 -7.20 -4.10 0.95
N ILE A 95 -6.30 -3.24 1.44
CA ILE A 95 -6.51 -1.80 1.65
C ILE A 95 -5.40 -1.07 0.91
N HIS A 96 -5.76 -0.18 -0.01
CA HIS A 96 -4.81 0.50 -0.88
C HIS A 96 -4.90 2.01 -0.73
N LEU A 97 -3.74 2.65 -0.79
CA LEU A 97 -3.58 4.07 -1.06
C LEU A 97 -2.39 4.25 -2.00
N THR A 98 -2.66 4.66 -3.22
CA THR A 98 -1.60 4.96 -4.20
C THR A 98 -1.70 6.42 -4.65
N CYS A 99 -0.55 7.05 -4.90
CA CYS A 99 -0.47 8.39 -5.46
C CYS A 99 0.56 8.39 -6.59
N TRP A 100 0.06 8.52 -7.81
CA TRP A 100 0.83 8.62 -9.04
C TRP A 100 1.01 10.09 -9.41
N LEU A 101 2.22 10.44 -9.83
CA LEU A 101 2.64 11.80 -10.11
C LEU A 101 2.92 11.95 -11.60
N ASP A 102 2.61 13.12 -12.15
CA ASP A 102 2.83 13.43 -13.55
C ASP A 102 4.32 13.67 -13.87
N PRO A 103 4.70 13.85 -15.15
CA PRO A 103 6.09 14.07 -15.55
C PRO A 103 6.70 15.44 -15.18
N SER A 104 5.94 16.36 -14.58
CA SER A 104 6.44 17.71 -14.22
C SER A 104 7.37 17.72 -13.01
N VAL A 105 7.39 16.63 -12.24
CA VAL A 105 8.26 16.40 -11.08
C VAL A 105 8.94 15.03 -11.18
N ASP A 106 10.04 14.85 -10.46
CA ASP A 106 10.78 13.59 -10.38
C ASP A 106 10.52 12.83 -9.06
N VAL A 107 9.82 13.42 -8.09
CA VAL A 107 9.50 12.82 -6.78
C VAL A 107 8.91 11.40 -6.92
N PRO A 108 9.26 10.44 -6.04
CA PRO A 108 8.69 9.08 -6.07
C PRO A 108 7.16 9.07 -6.01
N HIS A 109 6.55 8.02 -6.55
CA HIS A 109 5.15 7.73 -6.29
C HIS A 109 4.97 7.20 -4.86
N LEU A 110 3.75 7.19 -4.35
CA LEU A 110 3.41 6.54 -3.10
C LEU A 110 2.65 5.24 -3.35
N GLY A 111 3.09 4.16 -2.73
CA GLY A 111 2.39 2.87 -2.78
C GLY A 111 2.17 2.28 -1.39
N PHE A 112 0.91 2.24 -0.94
CA PHE A 112 0.48 1.50 0.25
C PHE A 112 -0.45 0.37 -0.17
N ALA A 113 -0.08 -0.86 0.15
CA ALA A 113 -0.95 -2.03 0.10
C ALA A 113 -0.87 -2.72 1.46
N LEU A 114 -1.95 -2.62 2.23
CA LEU A 114 -2.09 -3.19 3.56
C LEU A 114 -3.14 -4.29 3.49
N GLY A 115 -3.03 -5.33 4.31
CA GLY A 115 -4.07 -6.35 4.33
C GLY A 115 -3.91 -7.38 5.42
N THR A 116 -4.76 -8.39 5.36
CA THR A 116 -4.81 -9.50 6.31
C THR A 116 -4.92 -10.83 5.57
N ALA A 117 -4.14 -11.86 5.94
CA ALA A 117 -4.42 -13.30 5.74
C ALA A 117 -3.26 -14.25 6.18
N PRO A 118 -3.43 -15.11 7.22
CA PRO A 118 -4.23 -14.87 8.41
C PRO A 118 -3.66 -13.73 9.29
N ASP A 119 -2.38 -13.43 9.10
CA ASP A 119 -1.66 -12.33 9.75
C ASP A 119 -1.75 -11.04 8.92
N VAL A 120 -1.30 -9.91 9.48
CA VAL A 120 -1.22 -8.65 8.73
C VAL A 120 -0.15 -8.80 7.65
N PHE A 121 -0.32 -8.13 6.52
CA PHE A 121 0.78 -7.92 5.58
C PHE A 121 0.79 -6.48 5.10
N CYS A 122 1.96 -5.98 4.71
CA CYS A 122 2.09 -4.66 4.11
C CYS A 122 3.16 -4.58 3.03
N TYR A 123 2.88 -3.72 2.06
CA TYR A 123 3.85 -3.06 1.21
C TYR A 123 3.66 -1.55 1.41
N CYS A 124 4.67 -0.87 1.90
CA CYS A 124 4.69 0.60 2.00
C CYS A 124 5.98 1.11 1.40
N ASP A 125 5.86 1.96 0.39
CA ASP A 125 7.03 2.40 -0.35
C ASP A 125 6.87 3.80 -0.98
N PHE A 126 8.01 4.46 -1.14
CA PHE A 126 8.21 5.55 -2.07
C PHE A 126 8.77 4.95 -3.36
N LEU A 127 7.87 4.66 -4.31
CA LEU A 127 8.18 3.95 -5.54
C LEU A 127 9.03 4.86 -6.46
N PRO A 128 10.32 4.55 -6.67
CA PRO A 128 11.21 5.40 -7.46
C PRO A 128 10.79 5.38 -8.93
N ARG A 129 10.97 6.52 -9.58
CA ARG A 129 10.68 6.70 -11.02
C ARG A 129 11.91 6.50 -11.91
N VAL A 130 12.98 6.00 -11.29
CA VAL A 130 14.30 5.76 -11.87
C VAL A 130 14.81 4.40 -11.38
N GLU A 131 15.82 3.87 -12.07
CA GLU A 131 16.55 2.69 -11.59
C GLU A 131 17.52 3.11 -10.47
N ALA A 132 17.21 2.70 -9.24
CA ALA A 132 17.90 3.15 -8.03
C ALA A 132 19.40 2.82 -8.03
N CYS A 133 19.81 1.69 -8.63
CA CYS A 133 21.22 1.32 -8.68
C CYS A 133 22.06 2.18 -9.63
N THR A 134 21.40 2.95 -10.51
CA THR A 134 22.08 3.81 -11.50
C THR A 134 21.97 5.30 -11.20
N ASP A 135 21.12 5.70 -10.26
CA ASP A 135 20.82 7.09 -9.94
C ASP A 135 20.97 7.36 -8.44
N TYR A 136 22.22 7.58 -8.03
CA TYR A 136 22.56 7.81 -6.63
C TYR A 136 21.99 9.13 -6.09
N ASP A 137 22.03 10.20 -6.90
CA ASP A 137 21.56 11.53 -6.50
C ASP A 137 20.05 11.51 -6.20
N TYR A 138 19.27 10.77 -7.00
CA TYR A 138 17.86 10.54 -6.72
C TYR A 138 17.65 9.80 -5.38
N CYS A 139 18.41 8.74 -5.15
CA CYS A 139 18.33 7.95 -3.92
C CYS A 139 18.70 8.78 -2.70
N GLU A 140 19.78 9.57 -2.78
CA GLU A 140 20.22 10.47 -1.71
C GLU A 140 19.15 11.52 -1.40
N ARG A 141 18.50 12.08 -2.43
CA ARG A 141 17.49 13.11 -2.25
C ARG A 141 16.18 12.57 -1.68
N TYR A 142 15.69 11.44 -2.18
CA TYR A 142 14.31 11.01 -1.92
C TYR A 142 14.18 9.78 -1.01
N LEU A 143 15.18 8.89 -0.99
CA LEU A 143 15.09 7.62 -0.25
C LEU A 143 15.94 7.62 1.03
N GLN A 144 17.14 8.19 0.97
CA GLN A 144 18.06 8.28 2.11
C GLN A 144 17.44 8.89 3.38
N PRO A 145 16.56 9.91 3.32
CA PRO A 145 15.94 10.46 4.52
C PRO A 145 15.15 9.43 5.35
N MET A 146 14.67 8.35 4.73
CA MET A 146 13.94 7.27 5.41
C MET A 146 14.83 6.11 5.88
N ASN A 147 16.10 6.09 5.48
CA ASN A 147 16.96 4.93 5.68
C ASN A 147 17.17 4.58 7.17
N GLU A 148 17.31 5.57 8.05
CA GLU A 148 17.47 5.31 9.49
C GLU A 148 16.20 4.69 10.10
N ALA A 149 15.02 5.20 9.73
CA ALA A 149 13.74 4.62 10.16
C ALA A 149 13.57 3.20 9.65
N TRP A 150 13.96 2.94 8.40
CA TRP A 150 13.97 1.61 7.82
C TRP A 150 14.91 0.67 8.60
N ILE A 151 16.16 1.08 8.87
CA ILE A 151 17.12 0.28 9.66
C ILE A 151 16.56 -0.02 11.06
N ALA A 152 15.94 0.97 11.72
CA ALA A 152 15.35 0.79 13.04
C ALA A 152 14.22 -0.26 13.02
N LEU A 153 13.32 -0.19 12.03
CA LEU A 153 12.26 -1.18 11.84
C LEU A 153 12.83 -2.59 11.60
N ARG A 154 13.87 -2.71 10.76
CA ARG A 154 14.54 -3.98 10.45
C ARG A 154 15.24 -4.61 11.66
N ARG A 155 15.58 -3.81 12.67
CA ARG A 155 16.19 -4.28 13.92
C ARG A 155 15.15 -4.69 14.97
N ASP A 156 13.87 -4.33 14.78
CA ASP A 156 12.82 -4.72 15.71
C ASP A 156 12.57 -6.24 15.61
N PRO A 157 12.75 -7.02 16.70
CA PRO A 157 12.56 -8.47 16.67
C PRO A 157 11.10 -8.89 16.40
N ARG A 158 10.14 -7.96 16.52
CA ARG A 158 8.72 -8.19 16.22
C ARG A 158 8.42 -8.07 14.72
N TYR A 159 9.27 -7.37 13.96
CA TYR A 159 9.05 -7.17 12.53
C TYR A 159 9.46 -8.42 11.75
N LYS A 160 8.53 -9.01 11.00
CA LYS A 160 8.80 -10.14 10.12
C LYS A 160 8.91 -9.63 8.69
N THR A 161 9.97 -10.05 8.01
CA THR A 161 10.16 -9.70 6.60
C THR A 161 9.29 -10.57 5.72
N PHE A 162 8.75 -9.96 4.67
CA PHE A 162 8.07 -10.66 3.62
C PHE A 162 8.75 -10.35 2.28
N ASN A 163 9.06 -11.41 1.52
CA ASN A 163 9.60 -11.27 0.17
C ASN A 163 8.46 -11.44 -0.84
N PRO A 164 8.08 -10.39 -1.60
CA PRO A 164 7.02 -10.51 -2.60
C PRO A 164 7.30 -11.66 -3.55
N VAL A 165 6.32 -12.53 -3.81
CA VAL A 165 6.51 -13.72 -4.65
C VAL A 165 6.61 -13.35 -6.14
N HIS A 166 5.89 -12.31 -6.57
CA HIS A 166 5.94 -11.81 -7.93
C HIS A 166 7.25 -11.05 -8.20
N LEU A 167 7.96 -11.46 -9.25
CA LEU A 167 9.19 -10.81 -9.68
C LEU A 167 8.97 -9.34 -10.02
N TYR A 168 7.87 -9.03 -10.71
CA TYR A 168 7.50 -7.66 -11.07
C TYR A 168 7.44 -6.76 -9.83
N THR A 169 6.74 -7.19 -8.78
CA THR A 169 6.67 -6.44 -7.52
C THR A 169 8.05 -6.22 -6.94
N ARG A 170 8.90 -7.26 -6.88
CA ARG A 170 10.28 -7.10 -6.37
C ARG A 170 11.10 -6.11 -7.20
N SER A 171 10.93 -6.07 -8.51
CA SER A 171 11.68 -5.16 -9.38
C SER A 171 11.23 -3.70 -9.30
N THR A 172 10.02 -3.42 -8.81
CA THR A 172 9.49 -2.06 -8.71
C THR A 172 9.67 -1.44 -7.33
N LEU A 173 10.02 -2.24 -6.31
CA LEU A 173 10.20 -1.75 -4.95
C LEU A 173 11.54 -1.03 -4.79
N SER A 174 11.51 0.04 -4.02
CA SER A 174 12.70 0.79 -3.65
C SER A 174 13.59 0.00 -2.67
N PRO A 175 14.88 0.37 -2.56
CA PRO A 175 15.77 -0.16 -1.52
C PRO A 175 15.29 0.07 -0.07
N ILE A 176 14.36 1.01 0.16
CA ILE A 176 13.80 1.32 1.49
C ILE A 176 12.35 0.82 1.64
N ALA A 177 11.87 -0.04 0.74
CA ALA A 177 10.52 -0.56 0.81
C ALA A 177 10.29 -1.33 2.13
N ILE A 178 9.12 -1.11 2.72
CA ILE A 178 8.65 -1.86 3.89
C ILE A 178 7.76 -3.00 3.38
N CYS A 179 8.27 -4.23 3.46
CA CYS A 179 7.54 -5.45 3.09
C CYS A 179 7.46 -6.37 4.32
N GLY A 180 6.31 -6.34 5.01
CA GLY A 180 6.16 -6.97 6.34
C GLY A 180 4.99 -7.95 6.45
N LEU A 181 5.13 -8.88 7.40
CA LEU A 181 4.08 -9.76 7.97
C LEU A 181 3.93 -9.52 9.48
#